data_AF-A0A5S9M2S0-F1
#
_entry.id   AF-A0A5S9M2S0-F1
#
_cell.length_a   1.000
_cell.length_b   1.000
_cell.length_c   1.000
_cell.angle_alpha   90.00
_cell.angle_beta   90.00
_cell.angle_gamma   90.00
#
_symmetry.space_group_name_H-M   'P 1'
#
loop_
_entity.id
_entity.type
_entity.pdbx_description
1 polymer ?
#
loop_
_entity_poly.entity_id
_entity_poly.type
_entity_poly.pdbx_seq_one_letter_code
_entity_poly.pdbx_strand_id
1 'polypeptide(L)'
;MKISLGLIYGGKSAEHNVSLQTALAVTKALNTEKFDIHPIYITEEGEWLRGEKLTEPVSNVKMLQFEQNAKTFLPTSLNESMFSAACIG
;
A
#
# COMPACT_ATOMS: atom_id res chain seq x y z
N MET A 1 -14.07 11.76 10.60
CA MET A 1 -13.51 10.40 10.56
C MET A 1 -12.98 10.15 9.16
N LYS A 2 -11.76 9.61 9.04
CA LYS A 2 -11.20 9.17 7.76
C LYS A 2 -11.46 7.68 7.56
N ILE A 3 -11.58 7.26 6.30
CA ILE A 3 -11.73 5.84 5.94
C ILE A 3 -10.34 5.25 5.73
N SER A 4 -10.01 4.17 6.42
CA SER A 4 -8.77 3.45 6.20
C SER A 4 -8.84 2.68 4.86
N LEU A 5 -7.92 2.98 3.94
CA LEU A 5 -7.88 2.43 2.58
C LEU A 5 -6.54 1.70 2.36
N GLY A 6 -6.59 0.38 2.20
CA GLY A 6 -5.45 -0.40 1.74
C GLY A 6 -5.32 -0.36 0.21
N LEU A 7 -4.22 0.18 -0.30
CA LEU A 7 -3.94 0.23 -1.74
C LEU A 7 -2.95 -0.89 -2.09
N ILE A 8 -3.43 -1.96 -2.72
CA ILE A 8 -2.61 -3.12 -3.11
C ILE A 8 -2.20 -2.98 -4.58
N TYR A 9 -0.92 -3.20 -4.88
CA TYR A 9 -0.38 -3.10 -6.23
C TYR A 9 0.94 -3.89 -6.40
N GLY A 10 1.45 -3.93 -7.63
CA GLY A 10 2.59 -4.77 -8.02
C GLY A 10 2.14 -6.20 -8.36
N GLY A 11 2.86 -7.18 -7.82
CA GLY A 11 2.56 -8.61 -7.94
C GLY A 11 3.59 -9.38 -8.76
N LYS A 12 3.64 -10.70 -8.54
CA LYS A 12 4.37 -11.65 -9.38
C LYS A 12 3.60 -11.88 -10.69
N SER A 13 3.70 -10.91 -11.60
CA SER A 13 3.00 -10.88 -12.88
C SER A 13 3.79 -10.11 -13.92
N ALA A 14 3.60 -10.42 -15.20
CA ALA A 14 4.12 -9.61 -16.31
C ALA A 14 3.57 -8.16 -16.29
N GLU A 15 2.44 -7.94 -15.63
CA GLU A 15 1.82 -6.62 -15.47
C GLU A 15 2.31 -5.84 -14.24
N HIS A 16 3.33 -6.33 -13.53
CA HIS A 16 3.88 -5.69 -12.32
C HIS A 16 4.11 -4.18 -12.49
N ASN A 17 4.82 -3.80 -13.56
CA ASN A 17 5.13 -2.41 -13.87
C ASN A 17 3.88 -1.60 -14.24
N VAL A 18 2.88 -2.20 -14.89
CA VAL A 18 1.61 -1.54 -15.23
C VAL A 18 0.79 -1.28 -13.96
N SER A 19 0.78 -2.25 -13.03
CA SER A 19 0.13 -2.14 -11.72
C SER A 19 0.72 -0.98 -10.91
N LEU A 20 2.05 -0.82 -10.91
CA LEU A 20 2.73 0.30 -10.26
C LEU A 20 2.37 1.68 -10.86
N GLN A 21 2.29 1.79 -12.19
CA GLN A 21 1.86 3.02 -12.84
C GLN A 21 0.40 3.36 -12.50
N THR A 22 -0.45 2.33 -12.43
CA THR A 22 -1.85 2.49 -12.05
C THR A 22 -1.97 2.97 -10.60
N ALA A 23 -1.18 2.40 -9.68
CA ALA A 23 -1.12 2.83 -8.28
C ALA A 23 -0.66 4.30 -8.16
N LEU A 24 0.30 4.74 -8.96
CA LEU A 24 0.72 6.15 -9.02
C LEU A 24 -0.42 7.07 -9.48
N ALA A 25 -1.19 6.67 -10.49
CA ALA A 25 -2.33 7.46 -10.95
C ALA A 25 -3.44 7.52 -9.88
N VAL A 26 -3.73 6.40 -9.22
CA VAL A 26 -4.73 6.31 -8.14
C VAL A 26 -4.33 7.18 -6.95
N THR A 27 -3.08 7.10 -6.48
CA THR A 27 -2.60 7.93 -5.35
C THR A 27 -2.70 9.43 -5.63
N LYS A 28 -2.54 9.86 -6.89
CA LYS A 28 -2.75 11.28 -7.29
C LYS A 28 -4.21 11.70 -7.32
N ALA A 29 -5.13 10.77 -7.55
CA ALA A 29 -6.57 11.03 -7.60
C ALA A 29 -7.26 10.88 -6.24
N LEU A 30 -6.63 10.19 -5.28
CA LEU A 30 -7.18 9.96 -3.95
C LEU A 30 -7.12 11.22 -3.09
N ASN A 31 -8.18 11.42 -2.29
CA ASN A 31 -8.28 12.53 -1.35
C ASN A 31 -7.75 12.10 0.04
N THR A 32 -6.60 12.65 0.44
CA THR A 32 -5.94 12.36 1.73
C THR A 32 -6.67 12.95 2.95
N GLU A 33 -7.62 13.86 2.76
CA GLU A 33 -8.50 14.35 3.83
C GLU A 33 -9.60 13.33 4.16
N LYS A 34 -10.04 12.55 3.17
CA LYS A 34 -11.09 11.52 3.33
C LYS A 34 -10.53 10.15 3.67
N PHE A 35 -9.35 9.81 3.17
CA PHE A 35 -8.77 8.47 3.29
C PHE A 35 -7.43 8.47 4.02
N ASP A 36 -7.25 7.48 4.91
CA ASP A 36 -5.94 7.09 5.43
C ASP A 36 -5.39 5.97 4.53
N ILE A 37 -4.49 6.33 3.62
CA ILE A 37 -4.04 5.45 2.54
C ILE A 37 -2.82 4.64 3.00
N HIS A 38 -2.96 3.32 3.01
CA HIS A 38 -1.91 2.37 3.37
C HIS A 38 -1.46 1.59 2.13
N PRO A 39 -0.29 1.91 1.56
CA PRO A 39 0.22 1.23 0.39
C PRO A 39 0.76 -0.17 0.76
N ILE A 40 0.35 -1.16 -0.03
CA ILE A 40 0.79 -2.55 0.03
C ILE A 40 1.40 -2.88 -1.32
N TYR A 41 2.71 -3.04 -1.33
CA TYR A 41 3.46 -3.42 -2.51
C TYR A 41 3.69 -4.93 -2.51
N ILE A 42 3.40 -5.58 -3.62
CA ILE A 42 3.77 -6.97 -3.85
C ILE A 42 4.94 -7.02 -4.82
N THR A 43 6.08 -7.59 -4.42
CA THR A 43 7.29 -7.69 -5.25
C THR A 43 7.09 -8.61 -6.45
N GLU A 44 8.03 -8.58 -7.41
CA GLU A 44 8.02 -9.52 -8.54
C GLU A 44 8.23 -10.98 -8.07
N GLU A 45 8.84 -11.16 -6.90
CA GLU A 45 9.02 -12.43 -6.22
C GLU A 45 7.76 -12.90 -5.48
N GLY A 46 6.78 -12.01 -5.28
CA GLY A 46 5.50 -12.28 -4.62
C GLY A 46 5.49 -11.97 -3.12
N GLU A 47 6.48 -11.24 -2.61
CA GLU A 47 6.53 -10.82 -1.21
C GLU A 47 5.65 -9.60 -0.98
N TRP A 48 4.99 -9.57 0.17
CA TRP A 48 4.08 -8.48 0.54
C TRP A 48 4.78 -7.53 1.48
N LEU A 49 4.97 -6.29 1.03
CA LEU A 49 5.67 -5.21 1.71
C LEU A 49 4.68 -4.09 2.03
N ARG A 50 4.69 -3.63 3.28
CA ARG A 50 3.85 -2.52 3.73
C ARG A 50 4.66 -1.23 3.75
N GLY A 51 4.19 -0.24 3.01
CA GLY A 51 4.73 1.12 3.12
C GLY A 51 4.09 1.92 4.25
N GLU A 52 4.73 3.04 4.57
CA GLU A 52 4.15 4.01 5.49
C GLU A 52 2.89 4.65 4.91
N LYS A 53 2.06 5.21 5.80
CA LYS A 53 0.83 5.90 5.41
C LYS A 53 1.18 7.08 4.50
N LEU A 54 0.52 7.17 3.35
CA LEU A 54 0.71 8.30 2.44
C LEU A 54 0.03 9.55 3.03
N THR A 55 0.83 10.56 3.34
CA THR A 55 0.34 11.88 3.78
C THR A 55 0.21 12.86 2.61
N GLU A 56 0.96 12.63 1.55
CA GLU A 56 1.03 13.48 0.37
C GLU A 56 0.93 12.65 -0.92
N PRO A 57 0.51 13.27 -2.04
CA PRO A 57 0.51 12.61 -3.34
C PRO A 57 1.91 12.11 -3.73
N VAL A 58 1.97 10.88 -4.21
CA VAL A 58 3.24 10.29 -4.63
C VAL A 58 3.67 10.87 -5.97
N SER A 59 4.93 11.31 -6.04
CA SER A 59 5.47 11.96 -7.25
C SER A 59 5.97 10.95 -8.29
N ASN A 60 6.48 9.79 -7.85
CA ASN A 60 7.12 8.80 -8.72
C ASN A 60 6.88 7.36 -8.23
N VAL A 61 7.01 6.40 -9.15
CA VAL A 61 6.80 4.97 -8.85
C VAL A 61 7.83 4.41 -7.85
N LYS A 62 9.05 4.94 -7.78
CA LYS A 62 10.06 4.43 -6.83
C LYS A 62 9.63 4.61 -5.38
N MET A 63 8.87 5.66 -5.08
CA MET A 63 8.27 5.86 -3.75
C MET A 63 7.19 4.82 -3.40
N LEU A 64 6.68 4.07 -4.38
CA LEU A 64 5.76 2.94 -4.18
C LEU A 64 6.48 1.59 -4.14
N GLN A 65 7.75 1.52 -4.58
CA GLN A 65 8.57 0.32 -4.52
C GLN A 65 9.35 0.31 -3.21
N PHE A 66 8.78 -0.33 -2.18
CA PHE A 66 9.45 -0.43 -0.88
C PHE A 66 10.56 -1.49 -0.95
N GLU A 67 11.70 -1.20 -0.35
CA GLU A 67 12.78 -2.19 -0.19
C GLU A 67 12.49 -3.10 1.01
N GLN A 68 13.03 -4.33 0.96
CA GLN A 68 12.80 -5.42 1.92
C GLN A 68 13.20 -5.14 3.39
N ASN A 69 13.56 -3.91 3.74
CA ASN A 69 13.62 -3.46 5.13
C ASN A 69 12.24 -3.15 5.73
N ALA A 70 11.19 -3.06 4.90
CA ALA A 70 9.81 -3.02 5.35
C ALA A 70 9.32 -4.45 5.65
N LYS A 71 8.87 -4.70 6.88
CA LYS A 71 8.33 -6.00 7.35
C LYS A 71 7.56 -6.76 6.26
N THR A 72 8.16 -7.84 5.73
CA THR A 72 7.41 -8.84 4.97
C THR A 72 6.33 -9.41 5.86
N PHE A 73 5.07 -9.37 5.41
CA PHE A 73 3.95 -9.90 6.16
C PHE A 73 3.23 -11.00 5.39
N LEU A 74 2.62 -11.95 6.10
CA LEU A 74 1.80 -12.98 5.49
C LEU A 74 0.47 -12.36 5.02
N PRO A 75 -0.03 -12.66 3.81
CA PRO A 75 -1.31 -12.13 3.33
C PRO A 75 -2.47 -12.38 4.31
N THR A 76 -2.44 -13.50 5.02
CA THR A 76 -3.43 -13.88 6.04
C THR A 76 -3.39 -13.00 7.30
N SER A 77 -2.29 -12.29 7.55
CA SER A 77 -2.10 -11.41 8.72
C SER A 77 -2.31 -9.92 8.39
N LEU A 78 -2.87 -9.62 7.21
CA LEU A 78 -3.17 -8.25 6.77
C LEU A 78 -4.04 -7.50 7.78
N ASN A 79 -5.09 -8.14 8.29
CA ASN A 79 -6.08 -7.47 9.13
C ASN A 79 -5.51 -7.05 10.51
N GLU A 80 -4.81 -7.96 11.18
CA GLU A 80 -4.28 -7.75 12.54
C GLU A 80 -3.21 -6.66 12.60
N SER A 81 -2.43 -6.51 11.53
CA SER A 81 -1.33 -5.55 11.48
C SER A 81 -1.75 -4.19 10.89
N MET A 82 -2.74 -4.13 9.99
CA MET A 82 -3.19 -2.88 9.35
C MET A 82 -4.21 -2.10 10.16
N PHE A 83 -5.16 -2.79 10.79
CA PHE A 83 -6.29 -2.19 11.50
C PHE A 83 -6.26 -2.61 12.96
N SER A 84 -5.12 -2.42 13.64
CA SER A 84 -5.08 -2.55 15.09
C SER A 84 -6.24 -1.76 15.66
N ALA A 85 -7.18 -2.48 16.27
CA ALA A 85 -8.41 -1.94 16.80
C ALA A 85 -8.05 -1.03 17.99
N ALA A 86 -7.70 0.22 17.70
CA ALA A 86 -8.09 1.29 18.58
C ALA A 86 -9.62 1.29 18.55
N CYS A 87 -10.23 0.88 19.66
CA CYS A 87 -11.68 0.74 19.90
C CYS A 87 -12.25 -0.66 19.60
N ILE A 88 -11.96 -1.62 20.47
CA ILE A 88 -13.02 -2.44 21.06
C ILE A 88 -12.82 -2.29 22.57
N GLY A 89 -13.84 -1.74 23.25
CA GLY A 89 -13.79 -1.41 24.67
C GLY A 89 -13.66 -2.62 25.59
#